data_AF-A0A4R5UJG4-F1
#
_entry.id   AF-A0A4R5UJG4-F1
#
_cell.length_a   1.000
_cell.length_b   1.000
_cell.length_c   1.000
_cell.angle_alpha   90.00
_cell.angle_beta   90.00
_cell.angle_gamma   90.00
#
_symmetry.space_group_name_H-M   'P 1'
#
loop_
_entity.id
_entity.type
_entity.pdbx_description
1 polymer ?
#
loop_
_entity_poly.entity_id
_entity_poly.type
_entity_poly.pdbx_seq_one_letter_code
_entity_poly.pdbx_strand_id
1 'polypeptide(L)' 'MMKILRLAIIVVVVVVVVGGFRWYRYVSNTESPYQEIGIELNSRMPAPIRKWGCDRLHATFGNVLPPYGCQAGDDGRSWL' A
#
# COMPACT_ATOMS: atom_id res chain seq x y z
N MET A 1 -16.18 0.39 31.63
CA MET A 1 -15.58 1.39 30.71
C MET A 1 -14.15 1.03 30.28
N MET A 2 -13.16 0.97 31.18
CA MET A 2 -11.73 0.85 30.79
C MET A 2 -11.36 -0.43 30.02
N LYS A 3 -12.02 -1.57 30.31
CA LYS A 3 -11.76 -2.83 29.60
C LYS A 3 -12.16 -2.77 28.11
N ILE A 4 -13.27 -2.11 27.80
CA ILE A 4 -13.76 -1.94 26.41
C ILE A 4 -12.84 -0.98 25.65
N LEU A 5 -12.46 0.14 26.27
CA LEU A 5 -11.49 1.06 25.67
C LEU A 5 -10.14 0.37 25.41
N ARG A 6 -9.63 -0.41 26.37
CA ARG A 6 -8.39 -1.18 26.20
C ARG A 6 -8.49 -2.18 25.05
N LEU A 7 -9.61 -2.90 24.95
CA LEU A 7 -9.85 -3.83 23.85
C LEU A 7 -9.89 -3.10 22.50
N ALA A 8 -10.60 -1.97 22.41
CA ALA A 8 -10.67 -1.18 21.19
C ALA A 8 -9.28 -0.70 20.74
N ILE A 9 -8.46 -0.22 21.67
CA ILE A 9 -7.07 0.19 21.37
C ILE A 9 -6.26 -1.00 20.87
N ILE A 10 -6.34 -2.16 21.51
CA ILE A 10 -5.63 -3.37 21.07
C ILE A 10 -6.04 -3.74 19.64
N VAL A 11 -7.35 -3.73 19.33
CA VAL A 11 -7.84 -4.04 17.99
C VAL A 11 -7.30 -3.04 16.97
N VAL A 12 -7.32 -1.74 17.27
CA VAL A 12 -6.76 -0.70 16.38
C VAL A 12 -5.27 -0.93 16.15
N VAL A 13 -4.51 -1.22 17.21
CA VAL A 13 -3.06 -1.49 17.11
C VAL A 13 -2.82 -2.73 16.24
N VAL A 14 -3.57 -3.81 16.43
CA VAL A 14 -3.43 -5.03 15.60
C VAL A 14 -3.71 -4.73 14.13
N VAL A 15 -4.79 -3.98 13.83
CA VAL A 15 -5.13 -3.61 12.45
C VAL A 15 -4.03 -2.76 11.81
N VAL A 16 -3.49 -1.77 12.53
CA VAL A 16 -2.41 -0.91 12.04
C VAL A 16 -1.13 -1.71 11.80
N VAL A 17 -0.75 -2.58 12.74
CA VAL A 17 0.47 -3.38 12.62
C VAL A 17 0.37 -4.38 11.48
N VAL A 18 -0.73 -5.15 11.41
CA VAL A 18 -0.91 -6.17 10.36
C VAL A 18 -1.07 -5.50 8.99
N GLY A 19 -1.91 -4.47 8.90
CA GLY A 19 -2.13 -3.73 7.65
C GLY A 19 -0.86 -3.03 7.16
N GLY A 20 -0.15 -2.33 8.06
CA GLY A 20 1.11 -1.67 7.77
C GLY A 20 2.20 -2.66 7.34
N PHE A 21 2.31 -3.81 8.01
CA PHE A 21 3.24 -4.86 7.62
C PHE A 21 2.91 -5.42 6.23
N ARG A 22 1.62 -5.66 5.93
CA ARG A 22 1.21 -6.20 4.63
C ARG A 22 1.44 -5.21 3.49
N TRP A 23 1.15 -3.93 3.73
CA TRP A 23 1.47 -2.84 2.81
C TRP A 23 2.98 -2.72 2.59
N TYR A 24 3.78 -2.71 3.67
CA TYR A 24 5.23 -2.60 3.57
C TYR A 24 5.84 -3.75 2.77
N ARG A 25 5.41 -4.98 3.05
CA ARG A 25 5.84 -6.17 2.30
C ARG A 25 5.48 -6.09 0.82
N TYR A 26 4.36 -5.46 0.48
CA TYR A 26 3.96 -5.24 -0.92
C TYR A 26 4.88 -4.20 -1.58
N VAL A 27 5.02 -3.01 -1.02
CA VAL A 27 5.79 -1.95 -1.69
C VAL A 27 7.29 -2.24 -1.76
N SER A 28 7.82 -3.10 -0.88
CA SER A 28 9.21 -3.56 -0.90
C SER A 28 9.43 -4.90 -1.62
N ASN A 29 8.41 -5.44 -2.30
CA ASN A 29 8.50 -6.75 -2.92
C ASN A 29 9.34 -6.75 -4.22
N THR A 30 9.82 -7.92 -4.62
CA THR A 30 10.57 -8.12 -5.87
C THR A 30 9.98 -9.22 -6.74
N GLU A 31 8.80 -9.73 -6.41
CA GLU A 31 8.16 -10.86 -7.08
C GLU A 31 7.15 -10.39 -8.14
N SER A 32 6.27 -9.44 -7.78
CA SER A 32 5.24 -8.92 -8.68
C SER A 32 4.63 -7.62 -8.16
N PRO A 33 4.41 -6.60 -9.03
CA PRO A 33 3.64 -5.41 -8.67
C PRO A 33 2.12 -5.67 -8.63
N TYR A 34 1.66 -6.80 -9.14
CA TYR A 34 0.24 -7.13 -9.34
C TYR A 34 -0.32 -8.02 -8.21
N GLN A 35 -0.16 -7.58 -6.97
CA GLN A 35 -0.70 -8.28 -5.79
C GLN A 35 -1.98 -7.58 -5.32
N GLU A 36 -3.15 -8.19 -5.51
CA GLU A 36 -4.47 -7.58 -5.26
C GLU A 36 -4.59 -6.90 -3.89
N ILE A 37 -4.22 -7.61 -2.82
CA ILE A 37 -4.29 -7.07 -1.45
C ILE A 37 -3.31 -5.89 -1.27
N GLY A 38 -2.12 -5.98 -1.85
CA GLY A 38 -1.11 -4.92 -1.77
C GLY A 38 -1.55 -3.66 -2.51
N ILE A 39 -2.11 -3.84 -3.71
CA ILE A 39 -2.72 -2.80 -4.53
C ILE A 39 -3.81 -2.09 -3.74
N GLU A 40 -4.74 -2.85 -3.16
CA GLU A 40 -5.87 -2.32 -2.41
C GLU A 40 -5.43 -1.51 -1.19
N LEU A 41 -4.40 -1.99 -0.48
CA LEU A 41 -3.83 -1.27 0.65
C LEU A 41 -3.15 0.02 0.20
N ASN A 42 -2.30 -0.03 -0.84
CA ASN A 42 -1.55 1.14 -1.28
C ASN A 42 -2.45 2.21 -1.93
N SER A 43 -3.43 1.80 -2.74
CA SER A 43 -4.33 2.71 -3.45
C SER A 43 -5.17 3.58 -2.49
N ARG A 44 -5.50 3.04 -1.31
CA ARG A 44 -6.24 3.73 -0.25
C ARG A 44 -5.39 4.54 0.73
N MET A 45 -4.06 4.45 0.64
CA MET A 45 -3.19 5.25 1.50
C MET A 45 -3.34 6.76 1.20
N PRO A 46 -3.11 7.62 2.21
CA PRO A 46 -2.96 9.06 1.97
C PRO A 46 -1.93 9.34 0.88
N ALA A 47 -2.17 10.37 0.07
CA ALA A 47 -1.42 10.63 -1.16
C ALA A 47 0.13 10.57 -0.99
N PRO A 48 0.74 11.14 0.08
CA PRO A 48 2.20 11.05 0.26
C PRO A 48 2.70 9.61 0.48
N ILE A 49 1.95 8.81 1.24
CA ILE A 49 2.30 7.42 1.55
C ILE A 49 2.11 6.55 0.31
N ARG A 50 0.99 6.74 -0.40
CA ARG A 50 0.73 6.05 -1.66
C ARG A 50 1.82 6.33 -2.69
N LYS A 51 2.20 7.59 -2.87
CA LYS A 51 3.28 7.99 -3.79
C LYS A 51 4.59 7.32 -3.42
N TRP A 52 5.00 7.35 -2.15
CA TRP A 52 6.21 6.66 -1.71
C TRP A 52 6.17 5.16 -2.03
N GLY A 53 5.03 4.51 -1.80
CA GLY A 53 4.84 3.10 -2.15
C GLY A 53 4.97 2.85 -3.66
N CYS A 54 4.37 3.72 -4.49
CA CYS A 54 4.49 3.65 -5.95
C CYS A 54 5.92 3.88 -6.42
N ASP A 55 6.65 4.84 -5.84
CA ASP A 55 8.06 5.10 -6.17
C ASP A 55 8.93 3.87 -5.86
N ARG A 56 8.65 3.18 -4.74
CA ARG A 56 9.37 1.97 -4.35
C ARG A 56 9.12 0.81 -5.30
N LEU A 57 7.88 0.64 -5.75
CA LEU A 57 7.50 -0.34 -6.76
C LEU A 57 8.10 0.01 -8.13
N HIS A 58 8.05 1.28 -8.53
CA HIS A 58 8.62 1.76 -9.80
C HIS A 58 10.12 1.47 -9.88
N ALA A 59 10.85 1.68 -8.77
CA ALA A 59 12.29 1.35 -8.70
C ALA A 59 12.59 -0.13 -8.98
N THR A 60 11.64 -1.04 -8.79
CA THR A 60 11.80 -2.48 -9.01
C THR A 60 11.14 -2.97 -10.31
N PHE A 61 10.02 -2.35 -10.71
CA PHE A 61 9.14 -2.83 -11.78
C PHE A 61 8.88 -1.81 -12.90
N GLY A 62 9.73 -0.79 -13.06
CA GLY A 62 9.51 0.29 -14.05
C GLY A 62 9.46 -0.13 -15.52
N ASN A 63 9.73 -1.40 -15.82
CA ASN A 63 9.61 -1.99 -17.15
C ASN A 63 8.22 -2.58 -17.44
N VAL A 64 7.28 -2.54 -16.49
CA VAL A 64 5.90 -3.01 -16.70
C VAL A 64 4.89 -1.89 -16.44
N LEU A 65 3.62 -2.15 -16.75
CA LEU A 65 2.53 -1.21 -16.49
C LEU A 65 2.36 -0.96 -14.98
N PRO A 66 2.08 0.28 -14.57
CA PRO A 66 1.80 0.60 -13.19
C PRO A 66 0.56 -0.16 -12.68
N PRO A 67 0.58 -0.70 -11.45
CA PRO A 67 -0.61 -1.24 -10.81
C PRO A 67 -1.61 -0.12 -10.47
N TYR A 68 -2.85 -0.52 -10.19
CA TYR A 68 -3.90 0.42 -9.81
C TYR A 68 -3.52 1.31 -8.62
N GLY A 69 -3.73 2.62 -8.77
CA GLY A 69 -3.35 3.63 -7.78
C GLY A 69 -1.94 4.19 -7.94
N CYS A 70 -1.15 3.68 -8.89
CA CYS A 70 0.19 4.17 -9.22
C CYS A 70 0.30 4.77 -10.63
N GLN A 71 -0.82 5.01 -11.31
CA GLN A 71 -0.85 5.61 -12.64
C GLN A 71 -0.80 7.15 -12.58
N ALA A 72 -0.20 7.77 -13.60
CA ALA A 72 -0.12 9.22 -13.72
C ALA A 72 -1.42 9.79 -14.32
N GLY A 73 -2.27 10.35 -13.45
CA GLY A 73 -3.49 11.05 -13.86
C GLY A 73 -4.40 10.19 -14.74
N ASP A 74 -4.71 10.69 -15.93
CA ASP A 74 -5.59 10.02 -16.90
C ASP A 74 -4.85 8.98 -17.77
N ASP A 75 -3.52 8.94 -17.72
CA ASP A 75 -2.73 7.95 -18.46
C ASP A 75 -2.48 6.70 -17.61
N GLY A 76 -3.27 5.66 -17.88
CA GLY A 76 -3.15 4.36 -17.21
C GLY A 76 -1.85 3.61 -17.51
N ARG A 77 -0.99 4.11 -18.41
CA ARG A 77 0.24 3.42 -18.84
C ARG A 77 1.52 4.02 -18.27
N SER A 78 1.46 5.22 -17.71
CA SER A 78 2.63 5.88 -17.11
C SER A 78 2.57 5.86 -15.59
N TRP A 79 3.73 5.74 -14.97
CA TRP A 79 3.90 5.74 -13.52
C TRP A 79 3.78 7.17 -12.96
N LEU A 80 3.16 7.30 -11.79
CA LEU A 80 3.06 8.52 -10.97
C LEU A 80 4.42 9.01 -10.43
#